data_AF-A0A914CYJ7-F1
#
_entry.id   AF-A0A914CYJ7-F1
#
_cell.length_a   1.000
_cell.length_b   1.000
_cell.length_c   1.000
_cell.angle_alpha   90.00
_cell.angle_beta   90.00
_cell.angle_gamma   90.00
#
_symmetry.space_group_name_H-M   'P 1'
#
loop_
_entity.id
_entity.type
_entity.pdbx_description
1 polymer ?
#
loop_
_entity_poly.entity_id
_entity_poly.type
_entity_poly.pdbx_seq_one_letter_code
_entity_poly.pdbx_strand_id
1 'polypeptide(L)'
;MGCSGPEALHCEQCKEAGIMKEGNMICLKECPPNKPYVYSKDRLCYNYDRDWTDAMKKKAFIAVSVFAIIAILIIIVCCGKILLKFRKKYKIEKNMHLPEIPEYDKNSIIKRPNMNQIRLISIDELVMPSPVQVLGEGAFGVVFAGKFKTQDKNGKKISLPVAIKAINVGNVVGGGSAHVKIGNTEAEMIEEAGIMAKLHHEHLLPLVGISFAKGVKIITPLRPLKSLNKFLQEHQHSLGARDLMVYCYQISSAMEYLARNKIVHCDLAARNVLMKRYNHVEVTDFGLARILEGANPTSTINNKIPVKWMPIECLANRKHTIYSEATDVWSFGVTCWEILVYGDMPYKLVTLPKGRDQAESLFQYLDNGGRLKQPSNCSQELYQLLLTCRFLIC
;
A
#
# COMPACT_ATOMS: atom_id res chain seq x y z
N MET A 1 -80.22 -11.47 -26.14
CA MET A 1 -79.18 -10.83 -26.96
C MET A 1 -79.41 -9.33 -26.88
N GLY A 2 -78.51 -8.60 -26.25
CA GLY A 2 -78.58 -7.14 -26.15
C GLY A 2 -77.36 -6.54 -26.82
N CYS A 3 -77.55 -5.40 -27.48
CA CYS A 3 -76.51 -4.66 -28.19
C CYS A 3 -76.65 -3.18 -27.82
N SER A 4 -75.52 -2.50 -27.59
CA SER A 4 -75.47 -1.04 -27.51
C SER A 4 -74.74 -0.48 -28.73
N GLY A 5 -75.38 0.44 -29.43
CA GLY A 5 -74.88 1.12 -30.61
C GLY A 5 -75.91 2.13 -31.14
N PRO A 6 -75.53 3.01 -32.07
CA PRO A 6 -76.41 4.06 -32.60
C PRO A 6 -77.59 3.50 -33.40
N GLU A 7 -77.46 2.31 -33.98
CA GLU A 7 -78.50 1.65 -34.79
C GLU A 7 -78.58 0.15 -34.50
N ALA A 8 -79.74 -0.47 -34.75
CA ALA A 8 -79.95 -1.90 -34.48
C ALA A 8 -79.04 -2.85 -35.30
N LEU A 9 -78.49 -2.39 -36.42
CA LEU A 9 -77.52 -3.12 -37.26
C LEU A 9 -76.05 -2.76 -36.98
N HIS A 10 -75.78 -1.65 -36.29
CA HIS A 10 -74.44 -1.17 -35.99
C HIS A 10 -74.15 -1.35 -34.51
N CYS A 11 -73.82 -2.58 -34.14
CA CYS A 11 -73.48 -2.89 -32.77
C CYS A 11 -72.06 -2.46 -32.44
N GLU A 12 -71.90 -1.62 -31.41
CA GLU A 12 -70.59 -1.19 -30.91
C GLU A 12 -70.13 -2.00 -29.70
N GLN A 13 -71.07 -2.49 -28.87
CA GLN A 13 -70.76 -3.39 -27.76
C GLN A 13 -71.88 -4.41 -27.50
N CYS A 14 -71.51 -5.69 -27.39
CA CYS A 14 -72.45 -6.77 -27.09
C CYS A 14 -72.66 -6.91 -25.57
N LYS A 15 -73.89 -7.25 -25.16
CA LYS A 15 -74.25 -7.44 -23.74
C LYS A 15 -73.55 -8.65 -23.11
N GLU A 16 -73.43 -9.75 -23.85
CA GLU A 16 -72.90 -11.03 -23.34
C GLU A 16 -71.62 -11.41 -24.07
N ALA A 17 -71.71 -11.73 -25.36
CA ALA A 17 -70.57 -12.11 -26.20
C ALA A 17 -70.77 -11.61 -27.64
N GLY A 18 -69.69 -11.45 -28.40
CA GLY A 18 -69.73 -11.03 -29.80
C GLY A 18 -68.63 -11.64 -30.67
N ILE A 19 -68.86 -11.70 -31.99
CA ILE A 19 -67.83 -12.05 -32.98
C ILE A 19 -67.81 -11.02 -34.10
N MET A 20 -66.62 -10.74 -34.62
CA MET A 20 -66.45 -9.91 -35.82
C MET A 20 -66.57 -10.77 -37.08
N LYS A 21 -67.47 -10.40 -37.99
CA LYS A 21 -67.62 -11.03 -39.30
C LYS A 21 -67.78 -9.93 -40.35
N GLU A 22 -66.87 -9.89 -41.33
CA GLU A 22 -66.91 -8.91 -42.45
C GLU A 22 -67.00 -7.44 -41.99
N GLY A 23 -66.35 -7.10 -40.87
CA GLY A 23 -66.35 -5.75 -40.31
C GLY A 23 -67.54 -5.44 -39.38
N ASN A 24 -68.55 -6.30 -39.32
CA ASN A 24 -69.72 -6.13 -38.45
C ASN A 24 -69.63 -7.03 -37.20
N MET A 25 -70.05 -6.49 -36.06
CA MET A 25 -70.10 -7.24 -34.81
C MET A 25 -71.45 -7.95 -34.65
N ILE A 26 -71.40 -9.26 -34.44
CA ILE A 26 -72.57 -10.12 -34.25
C ILE A 26 -72.62 -10.55 -32.78
N CYS A 27 -73.68 -10.18 -32.07
CA CYS A 27 -73.85 -10.56 -30.67
C CYS A 27 -74.41 -11.96 -30.51
N LEU A 28 -73.81 -12.72 -29.61
CA LEU A 28 -74.14 -14.09 -29.29
C LEU A 28 -74.57 -14.20 -27.82
N LYS A 29 -75.32 -15.25 -27.51
CA LYS A 29 -75.65 -15.62 -26.13
C LYS A 29 -74.48 -16.32 -25.45
N GLU A 30 -73.77 -17.17 -26.20
CA GLU A 30 -72.57 -17.89 -25.77
C GLU A 30 -71.54 -17.93 -26.90
N CYS A 31 -70.25 -17.99 -26.54
CA CYS A 31 -69.18 -18.09 -27.52
C CYS A 31 -69.11 -19.47 -28.19
N PRO A 32 -68.66 -19.54 -29.46
CA PRO A 32 -68.54 -20.81 -30.17
C PRO A 32 -67.39 -21.67 -29.63
N PRO A 33 -67.42 -23.02 -29.81
CA PRO A 33 -66.43 -23.94 -29.24
C PRO A 33 -64.99 -23.66 -29.67
N ASN A 34 -64.80 -23.11 -30.87
CA ASN A 34 -63.48 -22.75 -31.40
C ASN A 34 -62.93 -21.43 -30.84
N LYS A 35 -63.75 -20.63 -30.15
CA LYS A 35 -63.38 -19.35 -29.51
C LYS A 35 -64.10 -19.18 -28.16
N PRO A 36 -63.85 -20.02 -27.16
CA PRO A 36 -64.71 -20.12 -25.98
C PRO A 36 -64.58 -18.95 -24.99
N TYR A 37 -63.59 -18.05 -25.13
CA TYR A 37 -63.30 -17.01 -24.15
C TYR A 37 -63.85 -15.64 -24.58
N VAL A 38 -64.67 -15.01 -23.74
CA VAL A 38 -65.10 -13.60 -23.92
C VAL A 38 -64.07 -12.69 -23.26
N TYR A 39 -63.53 -11.72 -24.00
CA TYR A 39 -62.66 -10.69 -23.42
C TYR A 39 -63.48 -9.58 -22.76
N SER A 40 -63.16 -9.23 -21.52
CA SER A 40 -63.96 -8.31 -20.71
C SER A 40 -64.09 -6.88 -21.27
N LYS A 41 -63.10 -6.39 -22.05
CA LYS A 41 -63.10 -5.01 -22.55
C LYS A 41 -63.97 -4.79 -23.79
N ASP A 42 -63.86 -5.67 -24.79
CA ASP A 42 -64.59 -5.54 -26.06
C ASP A 42 -65.75 -6.53 -26.20
N ARG A 43 -65.91 -7.45 -25.23
CA ARG A 43 -66.94 -8.50 -25.22
C ARG A 43 -66.87 -9.44 -26.43
N LEU A 44 -65.73 -9.53 -27.10
CA LEU A 44 -65.53 -10.42 -28.24
C LEU A 44 -65.01 -11.80 -27.82
N CYS A 45 -65.36 -12.81 -28.61
CA CYS A 45 -64.92 -14.20 -28.43
C CYS A 45 -63.53 -14.44 -29.05
N TYR A 46 -62.62 -15.04 -28.27
CA TYR A 46 -61.24 -15.40 -28.65
C TYR A 46 -60.95 -16.89 -28.40
N ASN A 47 -59.95 -17.42 -29.11
CA ASN A 47 -59.46 -18.80 -28.98
C ASN A 47 -58.49 -19.00 -27.80
N TYR A 48 -58.18 -17.95 -27.05
CA TYR A 48 -57.38 -18.00 -25.82
C TYR A 48 -57.91 -16.96 -24.82
N ASP A 49 -57.64 -17.19 -23.54
CA ASP A 49 -58.06 -16.29 -22.46
C ASP A 49 -57.23 -15.00 -22.44
N ARG A 50 -57.73 -13.97 -23.11
CA ARG A 50 -57.08 -12.65 -23.15
C ARG A 50 -57.00 -11.98 -21.79
N ASP A 51 -58.05 -12.09 -20.97
CA ASP A 51 -58.09 -11.47 -19.64
C ASP A 51 -57.01 -12.07 -18.74
N TRP A 52 -56.83 -13.39 -18.78
CA TRP A 52 -55.75 -14.07 -18.08
C TRP A 52 -54.37 -13.63 -18.60
N THR A 53 -54.17 -13.53 -19.92
CA THR A 53 -52.89 -13.09 -20.48
C THR A 53 -52.53 -11.65 -20.11
N ASP A 54 -53.50 -10.73 -20.11
CA ASP A 54 -53.32 -9.34 -19.70
C ASP A 54 -53.00 -9.25 -18.20
N ALA A 55 -53.69 -10.05 -17.37
CA ALA A 55 -53.41 -10.14 -15.95
C ALA A 55 -51.99 -10.66 -15.68
N MET A 56 -51.54 -11.67 -16.42
CA MET A 56 -50.18 -12.20 -16.31
C MET A 56 -49.12 -11.19 -16.75
N LYS A 57 -49.33 -10.48 -17.87
CA LYS A 57 -48.43 -9.39 -18.31
C LYS A 57 -48.33 -8.28 -17.26
N LYS A 58 -49.45 -7.89 -16.65
CA LYS A 58 -49.47 -6.90 -15.57
C LYS A 58 -48.70 -7.37 -14.33
N LYS A 59 -48.87 -8.63 -13.92
CA LYS A 59 -48.11 -9.24 -12.81
C LYS A 59 -46.61 -9.30 -13.11
N ALA A 60 -46.23 -9.70 -14.33
CA ALA A 60 -44.83 -9.75 -14.76
C ALA A 60 -44.19 -8.36 -14.78
N PHE A 61 -44.90 -7.35 -15.30
CA PHE A 61 -44.44 -5.96 -15.30
C PHE A 61 -44.18 -5.45 -13.88
N ILE A 62 -45.13 -5.66 -12.96
CA ILE A 62 -44.98 -5.29 -11.54
C ILE A 62 -43.77 -5.99 -10.93
N ALA A 63 -43.59 -7.30 -11.16
CA ALA A 63 -42.46 -8.05 -10.62
C ALA A 63 -41.11 -7.51 -11.12
N VAL A 64 -40.99 -7.21 -12.42
CA VAL A 64 -39.78 -6.63 -13.01
C VAL A 64 -39.51 -5.24 -12.43
N SER A 65 -40.53 -4.38 -12.31
CA SER A 65 -40.38 -3.05 -11.71
C SER A 65 -39.93 -3.12 -10.25
N VAL A 66 -40.50 -4.03 -9.45
CA VAL A 66 -40.09 -4.24 -8.05
C VAL A 66 -38.63 -4.69 -7.98
N PHE A 67 -38.24 -5.64 -8.81
CA PHE A 67 -36.85 -6.11 -8.85
C PHE A 67 -35.86 -5.00 -9.24
N ALA A 68 -36.21 -4.18 -10.24
CA ALA A 68 -35.41 -3.04 -10.65
C ALA A 68 -35.25 -2.01 -9.53
N ILE A 69 -36.31 -1.71 -8.78
CA ILE A 69 -36.26 -0.80 -7.63
C ILE A 69 -35.34 -1.35 -6.53
N ILE A 70 -35.46 -2.65 -6.21
CA ILE A 70 -34.60 -3.30 -5.21
C ILE A 70 -33.13 -3.24 -5.66
N ALA A 71 -32.84 -3.53 -6.93
CA ALA A 71 -31.48 -3.44 -7.47
C ALA A 71 -30.91 -2.02 -7.37
N ILE A 72 -31.70 -0.99 -7.70
CA ILE A 72 -31.31 0.41 -7.57
C ILE A 72 -31.04 0.76 -6.10
N LEU A 73 -31.89 0.33 -5.17
CA LEU A 73 -31.67 0.56 -3.73
C LEU A 73 -30.37 -0.10 -3.25
N ILE A 74 -30.06 -1.32 -3.70
CA ILE A 74 -28.80 -2.00 -3.39
C ILE A 74 -27.62 -1.19 -3.92
N ILE A 75 -27.67 -0.70 -5.17
CA ILE A 75 -26.62 0.14 -5.76
C ILE A 75 -26.44 1.42 -4.95
N ILE A 76 -27.52 2.10 -4.56
CA ILE A 76 -27.46 3.33 -3.76
C ILE A 76 -26.81 3.05 -2.39
N VAL A 77 -27.19 1.95 -1.72
CA VAL A 77 -26.59 1.56 -0.43
C VAL A 77 -25.11 1.23 -0.60
N CYS A 78 -24.73 0.49 -1.64
CA CYS A 78 -23.33 0.17 -1.96
C CYS A 78 -22.51 1.45 -2.24
N CYS A 79 -23.01 2.32 -3.11
CA CYS A 79 -22.40 3.62 -3.40
C CYS A 79 -22.29 4.48 -2.14
N GLY A 80 -23.34 4.54 -1.31
CA GLY A 80 -23.33 5.24 -0.03
C GLY A 80 -22.26 4.71 0.93
N LYS A 81 -22.13 3.38 1.08
CA LYS A 81 -21.08 2.75 1.88
C LYS A 81 -19.68 3.05 1.33
N ILE A 82 -19.50 3.03 0.01
CA ILE A 82 -18.23 3.38 -0.65
C ILE A 82 -17.88 4.84 -0.38
N LEU A 83 -18.81 5.76 -0.59
CA LEU A 83 -18.65 7.20 -0.33
C LEU A 83 -18.34 7.48 1.15
N LEU A 84 -19.01 6.79 2.08
CA LEU A 84 -18.72 6.90 3.51
C LEU A 84 -17.31 6.37 3.85
N LYS A 85 -16.86 5.29 3.23
CA LYS A 85 -15.46 4.81 3.34
C LYS A 85 -14.47 5.86 2.82
N PHE A 86 -14.71 6.44 1.65
CA PHE A 86 -13.88 7.50 1.10
C PHE A 86 -13.88 8.74 1.98
N ARG A 87 -15.04 9.18 2.48
CA ARG A 87 -15.16 10.31 3.42
C ARG A 87 -14.42 10.05 4.73
N LYS A 88 -14.53 8.86 5.32
CA LYS A 88 -13.79 8.50 6.54
C LYS A 88 -12.28 8.53 6.28
N LYS A 89 -11.81 7.94 5.18
CA LYS A 89 -10.40 7.96 4.78
C LYS A 89 -9.89 9.40 4.60
N TYR A 90 -10.62 10.21 3.83
CA TYR A 90 -10.29 11.61 3.60
C TYR A 90 -10.31 12.43 4.90
N LYS A 91 -11.25 12.16 5.81
CA LYS A 91 -11.30 12.81 7.12
C LYS A 91 -10.11 12.44 7.99
N ILE A 92 -9.66 11.18 7.98
CA ILE A 92 -8.45 10.75 8.70
C ILE A 92 -7.22 11.45 8.10
N GLU A 93 -7.04 11.40 6.78
CA GLU A 93 -5.92 12.06 6.08
C GLU A 93 -5.91 13.58 6.33
N LYS A 94 -7.08 14.23 6.32
CA LYS A 94 -7.24 15.66 6.62
C LYS A 94 -6.98 15.97 8.10
N ASN A 95 -7.47 15.14 9.02
CA ASN A 95 -7.25 15.31 10.46
C ASN A 95 -5.77 15.14 10.84
N MET A 96 -5.01 14.37 10.06
CA MET A 96 -3.57 14.20 10.24
C MET A 96 -2.75 15.39 9.73
N HIS A 97 -3.36 16.37 9.05
CA HIS A 97 -2.69 17.57 8.54
C HIS A 97 -1.41 17.24 7.74
N LEU A 98 -1.47 16.20 6.89
CA LEU A 98 -0.32 15.72 6.15
C LEU A 98 0.14 16.78 5.12
N PRO A 99 1.44 17.09 5.01
CA PRO A 99 1.95 17.98 3.98
C PRO A 99 1.67 17.46 2.58
N GLU A 100 1.41 18.37 1.63
CA GLU A 100 1.33 18.03 0.21
C GLU A 100 2.65 17.45 -0.27
N ILE A 101 2.58 16.29 -0.92
CA ILE A 101 3.75 15.63 -1.48
C ILE A 101 3.82 16.04 -2.95
N PRO A 102 4.91 16.69 -3.40
CA PRO A 102 5.07 17.00 -4.81
C PRO A 102 5.02 15.72 -5.63
N GLU A 103 4.29 15.75 -6.75
CA GLU A 103 4.22 14.64 -7.68
C GLU A 103 5.61 14.36 -8.26
N TYR A 104 6.27 13.38 -7.66
CA TYR A 104 7.33 12.62 -8.30
C TYR A 104 6.66 11.75 -9.36
N ASP A 105 6.36 12.32 -10.52
CA ASP A 105 5.83 11.52 -11.62
C ASP A 105 6.93 10.53 -12.06
N LYS A 106 6.69 9.27 -11.72
CA LYS A 106 7.54 8.11 -12.03
C LYS A 106 7.85 8.03 -13.53
N ASN A 107 7.00 8.61 -14.38
CA ASN A 107 7.18 8.62 -15.81
C ASN A 107 7.93 9.84 -16.34
N SER A 108 7.99 10.99 -15.65
CA SER A 108 8.53 12.23 -16.22
C SER A 108 9.97 12.61 -15.87
N ILE A 109 10.52 12.11 -14.76
CA ILE A 109 11.82 12.62 -14.26
C ILE A 109 12.86 11.51 -14.13
N ILE A 110 12.42 10.31 -13.77
CA ILE A 110 13.27 9.14 -13.58
C ILE A 110 13.28 8.36 -14.90
N LYS A 111 14.18 8.74 -15.83
CA LYS A 111 14.58 7.80 -16.89
C LYS A 111 15.00 6.52 -16.16
N ARG A 112 14.39 5.39 -16.53
CA ARG A 112 14.61 4.05 -15.96
C ARG A 112 16.09 3.88 -15.62
N PRO A 113 16.50 3.84 -14.34
CA PRO A 113 17.89 3.56 -14.04
C PRO A 113 18.22 2.14 -14.53
N ASN A 114 18.98 2.09 -15.61
CA ASN A 114 19.83 0.98 -15.98
C ASN A 114 21.18 1.25 -15.30
N MET A 115 21.96 0.23 -14.96
CA MET A 115 23.34 0.39 -14.46
C MET A 115 24.21 1.31 -15.33
N ASN A 116 23.86 1.46 -16.62
CA ASN A 116 24.52 2.36 -17.57
C ASN A 116 24.10 3.85 -17.45
N GLN A 117 23.19 4.24 -16.54
CA GLN A 117 22.64 5.60 -16.45
C GLN A 117 22.35 6.06 -15.00
N ILE A 118 23.28 5.84 -14.07
CA ILE A 118 23.24 6.59 -12.80
C ILE A 118 23.37 8.08 -13.14
N ARG A 119 22.38 8.89 -12.73
CA ARG A 119 22.42 10.34 -12.95
C ARG A 119 23.47 10.97 -12.03
N LEU A 120 24.46 11.61 -12.63
CA LEU A 120 25.38 12.50 -11.92
C LEU A 120 24.75 13.87 -11.80
N ILE A 121 24.71 14.41 -10.58
CA ILE A 121 24.10 15.70 -10.26
C ILE A 121 25.22 16.68 -9.86
N SER A 122 25.30 17.80 -10.57
CA SER A 122 26.23 18.88 -10.26
C SER A 122 25.81 19.63 -8.98
N ILE A 123 26.78 20.26 -8.31
CA ILE A 123 26.50 21.10 -7.14
C ILE A 123 25.57 22.27 -7.47
N ASP A 124 25.65 22.83 -8.68
CA ASP A 124 24.82 23.97 -9.10
C ASP A 124 23.33 23.60 -9.26
N GLU A 125 23.08 22.30 -9.47
CA GLU A 125 21.74 21.73 -9.56
C GLU A 125 21.16 21.41 -8.17
N LEU A 126 21.98 21.35 -7.12
CA LEU A 126 21.53 21.11 -5.75
C LEU A 126 21.47 22.41 -4.95
N VAL A 127 20.31 22.66 -4.36
CA VAL A 127 20.08 23.80 -3.46
C VAL A 127 19.75 23.28 -2.08
N MET A 128 20.59 23.62 -1.11
CA MET A 128 20.33 23.40 0.31
C MET A 128 19.59 24.62 0.87
N PRO A 129 18.58 24.45 1.74
CA PRO A 129 17.96 25.56 2.44
C PRO A 129 18.98 26.25 3.36
N SER A 130 18.74 27.55 3.62
CA SER A 130 19.45 28.31 4.64
C SER A 130 18.41 28.82 5.66
N PRO A 131 18.44 28.38 6.93
CA PRO A 131 19.43 27.45 7.51
C PRO A 131 19.30 26.01 6.98
N VAL A 132 20.38 25.24 7.08
CA VAL A 132 20.42 23.83 6.68
C VAL A 132 19.44 23.02 7.53
N GLN A 133 18.54 22.30 6.88
CA GLN A 133 17.56 21.45 7.55
C GLN A 133 18.06 19.99 7.58
N VAL A 134 18.46 19.53 8.77
CA VAL A 134 18.81 18.13 9.02
C VAL A 134 17.53 17.32 9.25
N LEU A 135 17.38 16.22 8.51
CA LEU A 135 16.23 15.31 8.61
C LEU A 135 16.53 14.13 9.55
N GLY A 136 17.79 13.70 9.59
CA GLY A 136 18.25 12.61 10.45
C GLY A 136 19.76 12.45 10.43
N GLU A 137 20.29 11.88 11.50
CA GLU A 137 21.70 11.52 11.66
C GLU A 137 21.77 10.08 12.19
N GLY A 138 22.69 9.29 11.65
CA GLY A 138 22.88 7.90 12.05
C GLY A 138 24.27 7.38 11.68
N ALA A 139 24.48 6.09 11.92
CA ALA A 139 25.77 5.42 11.68
C ALA A 139 26.24 5.50 10.21
N PHE A 140 25.32 5.72 9.28
CA PHE A 140 25.55 5.77 7.83
C PHE A 140 25.69 7.19 7.27
N GLY A 141 25.64 8.22 8.12
CA GLY A 141 25.80 9.62 7.73
C GLY A 141 24.65 10.53 8.17
N VAL A 142 24.61 11.72 7.57
CA VAL A 142 23.61 12.75 7.85
C VAL A 142 22.74 12.95 6.61
N VAL A 143 21.43 13.07 6.82
CA VAL A 143 20.44 13.30 5.76
C VAL A 143 19.89 14.71 5.89
N PHE A 144 19.93 15.46 4.80
CA PHE A 144 19.47 16.85 4.71
C PHE A 144 18.29 16.99 3.75
N ALA A 145 17.42 17.97 3.99
CA ALA A 145 16.47 18.41 2.99
C ALA A 145 17.16 19.33 1.97
N GLY A 146 16.78 19.22 0.70
CA GLY A 146 17.28 20.08 -0.36
C GLY A 146 16.31 20.16 -1.53
N LYS A 147 16.74 20.84 -2.58
CA LYS A 147 16.04 20.92 -3.86
C LYS A 147 16.99 20.58 -5.00
N PHE A 148 16.50 19.81 -5.96
CA PHE A 148 17.19 19.47 -7.20
C PHE A 148 16.56 20.25 -8.35
N LYS A 149 17.32 21.15 -8.96
CA LYS A 149 16.95 21.90 -10.17
C LYS A 149 17.12 20.99 -11.37
N THR A 150 16.05 20.76 -12.12
CA THR A 150 16.08 19.93 -13.33
C THR A 150 15.05 20.43 -14.33
N GLN A 151 14.83 19.69 -15.41
CA GLN A 151 13.81 19.98 -16.41
C GLN A 151 12.80 18.83 -16.47
N ASP A 152 11.53 19.15 -16.71
CA ASP A 152 10.52 18.14 -17.00
C ASP A 152 10.66 17.58 -18.44
N LYS A 153 9.78 16.66 -18.82
CA LYS A 153 9.72 16.08 -20.19
C LYS A 153 9.58 17.11 -21.30
N ASN A 154 9.00 18.27 -21.00
CA ASN A 154 8.72 19.34 -21.95
C ASN A 154 9.82 20.41 -21.93
N GLY A 155 10.94 20.17 -21.22
CA GLY A 155 12.05 21.11 -21.09
C GLY A 155 11.79 22.27 -20.11
N LYS A 156 10.67 22.26 -19.37
CA LYS A 156 10.37 23.29 -18.39
C LYS A 156 11.25 23.11 -17.16
N LYS A 157 11.94 24.17 -16.75
CA LYS A 157 12.74 24.18 -15.52
C LYS A 157 11.82 23.97 -14.30
N ILE A 158 12.17 22.98 -13.49
CA ILE A 158 11.47 22.60 -12.25
C ILE A 158 12.48 22.45 -11.11
N SER A 159 11.97 22.48 -9.88
CA SER A 159 12.77 22.28 -8.67
C SER A 159 12.09 21.24 -7.79
N LEU A 160 12.74 20.09 -7.61
CA LEU A 160 12.19 18.94 -6.89
C LEU A 160 12.75 18.88 -5.47
N PRO A 161 11.92 18.72 -4.43
CA PRO A 161 12.44 18.58 -3.08
C PRO A 161 13.01 17.19 -2.86
N VAL A 162 14.29 17.13 -2.51
CA VAL A 162 15.07 15.89 -2.38
C VAL A 162 15.61 15.72 -0.96
N ALA A 163 15.90 14.48 -0.59
CA ALA A 163 16.72 14.16 0.57
C ALA A 163 18.15 13.87 0.08
N ILE A 164 19.13 14.45 0.76
CA ILE A 164 20.55 14.38 0.42
C ILE A 164 21.26 13.68 1.58
N LYS A 165 21.66 12.43 1.38
CA LYS A 165 22.48 11.67 2.34
C LYS A 165 23.95 11.93 2.04
N ALA A 166 24.72 12.31 3.06
CA ALA A 166 26.16 12.54 2.96
C ALA A 166 26.88 11.94 4.19
N ILE A 167 28.16 11.59 4.05
CA ILE A 167 28.98 11.16 5.19
C ILE A 167 29.12 12.33 6.17
N ASN A 168 29.09 12.04 7.46
CA ASN A 168 29.44 13.01 8.49
C ASN A 168 30.94 13.35 8.36
N VAL A 169 31.26 14.39 7.59
CA VAL A 169 32.61 14.93 7.56
C VAL A 169 32.76 15.75 8.84
N GLY A 170 33.28 15.10 9.88
CA GLY A 170 33.49 15.69 11.21
C GLY A 170 34.54 16.81 11.23
N ASN A 171 34.38 17.84 10.42
CA ASN A 171 35.18 19.07 10.41
C ASN A 171 34.41 20.22 9.76
N VAL A 172 33.53 20.88 10.54
CA VAL A 172 33.23 22.31 10.35
C VAL A 172 33.37 23.11 11.65
N VAL A 173 33.57 22.48 12.83
CA VAL A 173 33.79 23.23 14.07
C VAL A 173 34.90 22.60 14.91
N GLY A 174 36.07 23.24 14.86
CA GLY A 174 37.05 23.40 15.93
C GLY A 174 37.47 22.18 16.78
N GLY A 175 38.75 21.81 16.62
CA GLY A 175 39.65 21.58 17.75
C GLY A 175 39.55 20.23 18.47
N GLY A 176 40.40 19.30 18.03
CA GLY A 176 41.03 18.26 18.87
C GLY A 176 40.13 17.11 19.33
N SER A 177 40.41 15.89 18.86
CA SER A 177 40.46 14.64 19.63
C SER A 177 40.43 13.42 18.72
N ALA A 178 41.14 12.37 19.16
CA ALA A 178 41.12 10.96 18.75
C ALA A 178 40.29 10.59 17.49
N HIS A 179 41.00 10.09 16.46
CA HIS A 179 40.42 9.45 15.28
C HIS A 179 39.57 8.22 15.64
N VAL A 180 38.28 8.43 15.89
CA VAL A 180 37.26 7.39 15.67
C VAL A 180 36.66 7.69 14.29
N LYS A 181 36.94 6.83 13.30
CA LYS A 181 36.27 6.86 11.99
C LYS A 181 34.79 6.50 12.19
N ILE A 182 33.97 7.49 12.56
CA ILE A 182 32.52 7.38 12.63
C ILE A 182 31.97 7.90 11.30
N GLY A 183 31.99 7.06 10.28
CA GLY A 183 31.40 7.34 8.96
C GLY A 183 31.34 6.10 8.10
N ASN A 184 30.40 6.06 7.16
CA ASN A 184 30.54 5.18 6.00
C ASN A 184 31.72 5.65 5.15
N THR A 185 32.38 4.72 4.46
CA THR A 185 33.37 5.12 3.45
C THR A 185 32.66 5.62 2.20
N GLU A 186 33.34 6.45 1.40
CA GLU A 186 32.80 6.88 0.09
C GLU A 186 32.49 5.67 -0.82
N ALA A 187 33.28 4.60 -0.71
CA ALA A 187 33.05 3.35 -1.43
C ALA A 187 31.73 2.67 -1.02
N GLU A 188 31.42 2.58 0.27
CA GLU A 188 30.16 2.02 0.77
C GLU A 188 28.94 2.81 0.27
N MET A 189 29.04 4.15 0.17
CA MET A 189 27.95 4.95 -0.40
C MET A 189 27.77 4.74 -1.91
N ILE A 190 28.87 4.58 -2.65
CA ILE A 190 28.81 4.27 -4.09
C ILE A 190 28.18 2.89 -4.29
N GLU A 191 28.52 1.90 -3.46
CA GLU A 191 27.91 0.57 -3.47
C GLU A 191 26.41 0.65 -3.15
N GLU A 192 26.02 1.35 -2.09
CA GLU A 192 24.61 1.60 -1.73
C GLU A 192 23.84 2.18 -2.93
N ALA A 193 24.36 3.23 -3.55
CA ALA A 193 23.74 3.85 -4.71
C ALA A 193 23.70 2.93 -5.94
N GLY A 194 24.73 2.10 -6.12
CA GLY A 194 24.78 1.07 -7.16
C GLY A 194 23.71 0.00 -6.98
N ILE A 195 23.43 -0.41 -5.74
CA ILE A 195 22.29 -1.29 -5.42
C ILE A 195 20.98 -0.57 -5.75
N MET A 196 20.78 0.65 -5.24
CA MET A 196 19.55 1.41 -5.48
C MET A 196 19.25 1.64 -6.97
N ALA A 197 20.28 1.83 -7.80
CA ALA A 197 20.14 2.01 -9.24
C ALA A 197 19.59 0.76 -9.96
N LYS A 198 19.73 -0.43 -9.38
CA LYS A 198 19.18 -1.69 -9.95
C LYS A 198 17.73 -1.94 -9.54
N LEU A 199 17.24 -1.26 -8.51
CA LEU A 199 15.96 -1.58 -7.86
C LEU A 199 14.79 -0.81 -8.48
N HIS A 200 13.72 -1.54 -8.83
CA HIS A 200 12.50 -0.99 -9.40
C HIS A 200 11.27 -1.63 -8.77
N HIS A 201 10.77 -1.02 -7.71
CA HIS A 201 9.56 -1.48 -7.03
C HIS A 201 8.80 -0.29 -6.44
N GLU A 202 7.48 -0.39 -6.34
CA GLU A 202 6.68 0.74 -5.85
C GLU A 202 6.87 1.07 -4.37
N HIS A 203 7.30 0.08 -3.58
CA HIS A 203 7.55 0.16 -2.14
C HIS A 203 9.05 0.13 -1.79
N LEU A 204 9.92 0.49 -2.74
CA LEU A 204 11.35 0.76 -2.49
C LEU A 204 11.62 2.22 -2.82
N LEU A 205 12.40 2.91 -1.97
CA LEU A 205 12.77 4.30 -2.21
C LEU A 205 13.70 4.38 -3.43
N PRO A 206 13.33 5.11 -4.51
CA PRO A 206 14.14 5.16 -5.71
C PRO A 206 15.33 6.12 -5.54
N LEU A 207 16.40 5.85 -6.29
CA LEU A 207 17.51 6.77 -6.47
C LEU A 207 17.13 7.89 -7.47
N VAL A 208 17.42 9.15 -7.13
CA VAL A 208 17.35 10.28 -8.08
C VAL A 208 18.69 10.46 -8.79
N GLY A 209 19.80 10.36 -8.04
CA GLY A 209 21.15 10.46 -8.58
C GLY A 209 22.22 10.51 -7.49
N ILE A 210 23.47 10.67 -7.92
CA ILE A 210 24.65 10.79 -7.06
C ILE A 210 25.33 12.13 -7.35
N SER A 211 25.91 12.75 -6.33
CA SER A 211 26.83 13.88 -6.50
C SER A 211 28.17 13.59 -5.84
N PHE A 212 29.26 14.00 -6.49
CA PHE A 212 30.63 13.88 -5.98
C PHE A 212 31.18 15.22 -5.47
N ALA A 213 30.42 16.31 -5.60
CA ALA A 213 30.90 17.64 -5.23
C ALA A 213 31.00 17.76 -3.71
N LYS A 214 32.22 17.99 -3.19
CA LYS A 214 32.51 18.03 -1.74
C LYS A 214 32.12 16.72 -1.03
N GLY A 215 32.57 15.59 -1.57
CA GLY A 215 32.29 14.24 -1.07
C GLY A 215 31.03 13.61 -1.67
N VAL A 216 30.95 12.27 -1.58
CA VAL A 216 29.84 11.47 -2.13
C VAL A 216 28.52 11.80 -1.43
N LYS A 217 27.48 12.00 -2.25
CA LYS A 217 26.09 12.25 -1.81
C LYS A 217 25.13 11.36 -2.59
N ILE A 218 24.19 10.76 -1.87
CA ILE A 218 23.08 10.01 -2.46
C ILE A 218 21.84 10.90 -2.40
N ILE A 219 21.20 11.11 -3.55
CA ILE A 219 20.03 11.97 -3.69
C ILE A 219 18.80 11.10 -3.94
N THR A 220 17.78 11.26 -3.10
CA THR A 220 16.51 10.53 -3.16
C THR A 220 15.33 11.50 -3.07
N PRO A 221 14.10 11.06 -3.38
CA PRO A 221 12.92 11.89 -3.14
C PRO A 221 12.76 12.24 -1.66
N LEU A 222 12.45 13.49 -1.35
CA LEU A 222 12.12 13.87 0.02
C LEU A 222 10.80 13.20 0.45
N ARG A 223 10.82 12.55 1.62
CA ARG A 223 9.63 11.98 2.27
C ARG A 223 9.28 12.81 3.50
N PRO A 224 8.30 13.74 3.41
CA PRO A 224 8.03 14.69 4.48
C PRO A 224 7.33 14.05 5.68
N LEU A 225 6.75 12.86 5.51
CA LEU A 225 6.04 12.12 6.57
C LEU A 225 6.97 11.28 7.48
N LYS A 226 8.28 11.51 7.39
CA LYS A 226 9.32 10.86 8.21
C LYS A 226 9.35 9.32 8.05
N SER A 227 10.11 8.67 8.91
CA SER A 227 10.20 7.22 9.03
C SER A 227 8.94 6.64 9.68
N LEU A 228 8.59 5.40 9.32
CA LEU A 228 7.38 4.71 9.75
C LEU A 228 7.32 4.58 11.27
N ASN A 229 8.44 4.28 11.95
CA ASN A 229 8.46 4.21 13.41
C ASN A 229 8.02 5.53 14.08
N LYS A 230 8.50 6.69 13.60
CA LYS A 230 8.09 8.01 14.10
C LYS A 230 6.63 8.30 13.77
N PHE A 231 6.22 7.99 12.53
CA PHE A 231 4.85 8.19 12.08
C PHE A 231 3.84 7.40 12.93
N LEU A 232 4.14 6.14 13.23
CA LEU A 232 3.32 5.26 14.07
C LEU A 232 3.16 5.83 15.49
N GLN A 233 4.26 6.27 16.10
CA GLN A 233 4.25 6.88 17.43
C GLN A 233 3.41 8.16 17.46
N GLU A 234 3.55 9.02 16.45
CA GLU A 234 2.81 10.29 16.33
C GLU A 234 1.30 10.08 16.10
N HIS A 235 0.90 8.96 15.47
CA HIS A 235 -0.48 8.74 15.03
C HIS A 235 -1.16 7.49 15.61
N GLN A 236 -0.63 6.95 16.71
CA GLN A 236 -1.12 5.69 17.31
C GLN A 236 -2.64 5.67 17.56
N HIS A 237 -3.24 6.79 17.93
CA HIS A 237 -4.68 6.90 18.21
C HIS A 237 -5.56 7.05 16.97
N SER A 238 -4.96 7.35 15.82
CA SER A 238 -5.66 7.54 14.54
C SER A 238 -5.54 6.34 13.60
N LEU A 239 -4.62 5.42 13.89
CA LEU A 239 -4.28 4.27 13.07
C LEU A 239 -5.01 3.01 13.55
N GLY A 240 -5.74 2.36 12.65
CA GLY A 240 -6.43 1.10 12.91
C GLY A 240 -5.65 -0.12 12.43
N ALA A 241 -6.09 -1.31 12.83
CA ALA A 241 -5.46 -2.59 12.44
C ALA A 241 -5.29 -2.74 10.92
N ARG A 242 -6.25 -2.25 10.13
CA ARG A 242 -6.17 -2.28 8.66
C ARG A 242 -4.96 -1.48 8.15
N ASP A 243 -4.70 -0.31 8.71
CA ASP A 243 -3.59 0.56 8.26
C ASP A 243 -2.25 -0.13 8.56
N LEU A 244 -2.13 -0.69 9.77
CA LEU A 244 -0.97 -1.47 10.19
C LEU A 244 -0.70 -2.66 9.26
N MET A 245 -1.74 -3.44 8.94
CA MET A 245 -1.62 -4.59 8.03
C MET A 245 -1.26 -4.17 6.60
N VAL A 246 -1.74 -3.02 6.12
CA VAL A 246 -1.35 -2.48 4.82
C VAL A 246 0.15 -2.16 4.80
N TYR A 247 0.71 -1.57 5.86
CA TYR A 247 2.16 -1.32 5.93
C TYR A 247 2.96 -2.63 5.90
N CYS A 248 2.56 -3.64 6.69
CA CYS A 248 3.21 -4.95 6.67
C CYS A 248 3.20 -5.59 5.28
N TYR A 249 2.06 -5.54 4.58
CA TYR A 249 1.92 -6.07 3.22
C TYR A 249 2.80 -5.36 2.21
N GLN A 250 2.89 -4.02 2.27
CA GLN A 250 3.70 -3.25 1.34
C GLN A 250 5.20 -3.50 1.55
N ILE A 251 5.62 -3.64 2.81
CA ILE A 251 7.00 -4.03 3.15
C ILE A 251 7.28 -5.45 2.67
N SER A 252 6.39 -6.43 2.90
CA SER A 252 6.61 -7.80 2.44
C SER A 252 6.73 -7.88 0.92
N SER A 253 5.91 -7.12 0.20
CA SER A 253 5.98 -7.02 -1.26
C SER A 253 7.33 -6.47 -1.72
N ALA A 254 7.87 -5.46 -1.04
CA ALA A 254 9.20 -4.93 -1.32
C ALA A 254 10.32 -5.94 -1.01
N MET A 255 10.24 -6.66 0.10
CA MET A 255 11.25 -7.65 0.49
C MET A 255 11.24 -8.89 -0.40
N GLU A 256 10.05 -9.34 -0.85
CA GLU A 256 9.93 -10.39 -1.87
C GLU A 256 10.66 -9.98 -3.17
N TYR A 257 10.50 -8.72 -3.60
CA TYR A 257 11.22 -8.20 -4.75
C TYR A 257 12.74 -8.23 -4.54
N LEU A 258 13.26 -7.84 -3.38
CA LEU A 258 14.70 -7.91 -3.09
C LEU A 258 15.22 -9.35 -3.14
N ALA A 259 14.52 -10.30 -2.51
CA ALA A 259 14.87 -11.71 -2.51
C ALA A 259 14.92 -12.29 -3.94
N ARG A 260 13.92 -11.99 -4.79
CA ARG A 260 13.92 -12.39 -6.20
C ARG A 260 15.12 -11.85 -6.99
N ASN A 261 15.63 -10.68 -6.60
CA ASN A 261 16.82 -10.06 -7.20
C ASN A 261 18.13 -10.43 -6.48
N LYS A 262 18.10 -11.42 -5.57
CA LYS A 262 19.27 -11.89 -4.83
C LYS A 262 19.96 -10.80 -4.01
N ILE A 263 19.15 -9.88 -3.47
CA ILE A 263 19.58 -8.80 -2.60
C ILE A 263 19.05 -9.06 -1.19
N VAL A 264 19.95 -9.01 -0.21
CA VAL A 264 19.62 -9.05 1.23
C VAL A 264 19.82 -7.65 1.79
N HIS A 265 18.81 -7.09 2.45
CA HIS A 265 18.83 -5.75 3.00
C HIS A 265 19.73 -5.63 4.23
N CYS A 266 19.73 -6.64 5.11
CA CYS A 266 20.55 -6.72 6.33
C CYS A 266 20.26 -5.68 7.43
N ASP A 267 19.34 -4.74 7.21
CA ASP A 267 18.96 -3.69 8.17
C ASP A 267 17.48 -3.29 8.03
N LEU A 268 16.61 -4.26 7.76
CA LEU A 268 15.17 -3.99 7.72
C LEU A 268 14.66 -3.71 9.15
N ALA A 269 14.09 -2.52 9.33
CA ALA A 269 13.46 -2.06 10.57
C ALA A 269 12.46 -0.95 10.25
N ALA A 270 11.50 -0.67 11.14
CA ALA A 270 10.52 0.39 10.92
C ALA A 270 11.15 1.81 10.80
N ARG A 271 12.38 2.01 11.31
CA ARG A 271 13.17 3.24 11.11
C ARG A 271 13.67 3.42 9.66
N ASN A 272 13.86 2.31 8.94
CA ASN A 272 14.36 2.25 7.56
C ASN A 272 13.21 2.04 6.56
N VAL A 273 11.99 2.42 6.96
CA VAL A 273 10.83 2.50 6.10
C VAL A 273 10.32 3.94 6.14
N LEU A 274 10.14 4.57 4.99
CA LEU A 274 9.68 5.95 4.90
C LEU A 274 8.20 6.01 4.51
N MET A 275 7.50 6.98 5.11
CA MET A 275 6.13 7.29 4.75
C MET A 275 6.12 8.19 3.51
N LYS A 276 5.58 7.67 2.40
CA LYS A 276 5.35 8.50 1.21
C LYS A 276 4.07 9.30 1.34
N ARG A 277 2.99 8.61 1.68
CA ARG A 277 1.64 9.13 1.98
C ARG A 277 0.99 8.20 3.00
N TYR A 278 -0.14 8.59 3.58
CA TYR A 278 -0.83 7.84 4.63
C TYR A 278 -0.91 6.32 4.40
N ASN A 279 -1.23 5.89 3.18
CA ASN A 279 -1.42 4.48 2.84
C ASN A 279 -0.32 3.91 1.94
N HIS A 280 0.89 4.48 1.97
CA HIS A 280 1.99 4.04 1.12
C HIS A 280 3.35 4.24 1.80
N VAL A 281 4.03 3.13 2.05
CA VAL A 281 5.39 3.08 2.59
C VAL A 281 6.39 2.66 1.52
N GLU A 282 7.64 3.05 1.72
CA GLU A 282 8.78 2.69 0.87
C GLU A 282 9.97 2.30 1.76
N VAL A 283 10.56 1.12 1.56
CA VAL A 283 11.77 0.66 2.27
C VAL A 283 13.00 1.43 1.75
N THR A 284 13.93 1.77 2.63
CA THR A 284 15.14 2.56 2.35
C THR A 284 16.36 2.06 3.13
N ASP A 285 17.49 2.76 2.99
CA ASP A 285 18.76 2.52 3.67
C ASP A 285 19.42 1.18 3.32
N PHE A 286 19.88 1.10 2.06
CA PHE A 286 20.60 -0.06 1.53
C PHE A 286 22.09 -0.05 1.88
N GLY A 287 22.52 0.76 2.86
CA GLY A 287 23.93 0.93 3.24
C GLY A 287 24.59 -0.33 3.82
N LEU A 288 23.78 -1.31 4.25
CA LEU A 288 24.23 -2.65 4.66
C LEU A 288 23.79 -3.75 3.69
N ALA A 289 23.10 -3.41 2.61
CA ALA A 289 22.56 -4.38 1.68
C ALA A 289 23.67 -5.09 0.90
N ARG A 290 23.41 -6.35 0.51
CA ARG A 290 24.37 -7.21 -0.17
C ARG A 290 23.72 -7.90 -1.35
N ILE A 291 24.46 -8.03 -2.44
CA ILE A 291 24.09 -8.91 -3.57
C ILE A 291 24.73 -10.27 -3.30
N LEU A 292 23.93 -11.33 -3.26
CA LEU A 292 24.40 -12.69 -2.91
C LEU A 292 25.33 -13.29 -3.97
N GLU A 293 25.23 -12.82 -5.22
CA GLU A 293 26.14 -13.19 -6.30
C GLU A 293 27.40 -12.32 -6.27
N GLY A 294 28.54 -12.91 -5.89
CA GLY A 294 29.86 -12.27 -5.98
C GLY A 294 30.33 -11.50 -4.73
N ALA A 295 29.51 -11.38 -3.69
CA ALA A 295 29.93 -10.85 -2.39
C ALA A 295 30.30 -11.97 -1.42
N ASN A 296 31.30 -11.73 -0.56
CA ASN A 296 31.50 -12.58 0.63
C ASN A 296 30.26 -12.41 1.53
N PRO A 297 29.48 -13.48 1.80
CA PRO A 297 28.26 -13.38 2.61
C PRO A 297 28.55 -13.14 4.09
N THR A 298 29.81 -13.23 4.48
CA THR A 298 30.29 -13.07 5.86
C THR A 298 30.63 -11.62 6.17
N SER A 299 30.08 -11.10 7.26
CA SER A 299 30.56 -9.86 7.88
C SER A 299 30.89 -10.08 9.36
N THR A 300 31.77 -9.22 9.90
CA THR A 300 32.06 -9.19 11.33
C THR A 300 31.07 -8.27 12.02
N ILE A 301 30.53 -8.71 13.16
CA ILE A 301 29.63 -7.86 13.92
C ILE A 301 30.37 -6.64 14.45
N ASN A 302 29.96 -5.44 14.03
CA ASN A 302 30.50 -4.16 14.51
C ASN A 302 29.37 -3.27 15.06
N ASN A 303 29.72 -2.10 15.59
CA ASN A 303 28.77 -1.18 16.23
C ASN A 303 27.70 -0.58 15.28
N LYS A 304 27.78 -0.82 13.96
CA LYS A 304 26.80 -0.33 12.97
C LYS A 304 25.61 -1.28 12.74
N ILE A 305 25.60 -2.44 13.40
CA ILE A 305 24.66 -3.52 13.05
C ILE A 305 23.42 -3.50 13.97
N PRO A 306 22.23 -3.76 13.42
CA PRO A 306 20.98 -3.68 14.16
C PRO A 306 20.72 -4.91 15.05
N VAL A 307 21.49 -5.08 16.13
CA VAL A 307 21.47 -6.26 17.02
C VAL A 307 20.06 -6.77 17.34
N LYS A 308 19.13 -5.88 17.69
CA LYS A 308 17.75 -6.23 18.05
C LYS A 308 16.86 -6.71 16.89
N TRP A 309 17.30 -6.57 15.65
CA TRP A 309 16.61 -7.08 14.47
C TRP A 309 17.33 -8.30 13.88
N MET A 310 18.48 -8.69 14.41
CA MET A 310 19.22 -9.83 13.91
C MET A 310 18.61 -11.15 14.38
N PRO A 311 18.66 -12.20 13.54
CA PRO A 311 18.29 -13.52 13.94
C PRO A 311 19.35 -14.17 14.84
N ILE A 312 18.95 -15.20 15.59
CA ILE A 312 19.78 -15.82 16.63
C ILE A 312 21.08 -16.43 16.07
N GLU A 313 21.02 -17.05 14.89
CA GLU A 313 22.18 -17.64 14.22
C GLU A 313 23.22 -16.58 13.83
N CYS A 314 22.77 -15.36 13.52
CA CYS A 314 23.67 -14.26 13.26
C CYS A 314 24.32 -13.75 14.55
N LEU A 315 23.61 -13.77 15.68
CA LEU A 315 24.14 -13.36 16.99
C LEU A 315 25.12 -14.39 17.58
N ALA A 316 24.94 -15.67 17.28
CA ALA A 316 25.78 -16.77 17.76
C ALA A 316 27.22 -16.68 17.23
N ASN A 317 27.40 -16.35 15.95
CA ASN A 317 28.72 -16.31 15.31
C ASN A 317 29.13 -14.86 14.93
N ARG A 318 29.68 -14.13 15.91
CA ARG A 318 30.04 -12.71 15.74
C ARG A 318 31.13 -12.42 14.70
N LYS A 319 31.94 -13.42 14.34
CA LYS A 319 33.07 -13.26 13.41
C LYS A 319 32.70 -13.60 11.97
N HIS A 320 31.73 -14.49 11.78
CA HIS A 320 31.30 -14.98 10.46
C HIS A 320 29.77 -15.02 10.37
N THR A 321 29.14 -13.86 10.51
CA THR A 321 27.69 -13.76 10.32
C THR A 321 27.37 -13.93 8.84
N ILE A 322 26.61 -14.99 8.50
CA ILE A 322 26.13 -15.25 7.13
C ILE A 322 24.77 -14.58 6.97
N TYR A 323 24.67 -13.63 6.05
CA TYR A 323 23.40 -13.00 5.69
C TYR A 323 22.73 -13.76 4.54
N SER A 324 21.42 -13.89 4.63
CA SER A 324 20.59 -14.57 3.62
C SER A 324 19.20 -13.96 3.57
N GLU A 325 18.40 -14.36 2.57
CA GLU A 325 16.98 -13.99 2.48
C GLU A 325 16.23 -14.32 3.80
N ALA A 326 16.59 -15.41 4.49
CA ALA A 326 15.99 -15.79 5.78
C ALA A 326 16.31 -14.81 6.91
N THR A 327 17.49 -14.17 6.88
CA THR A 327 17.86 -13.15 7.88
C THR A 327 16.99 -11.90 7.77
N ASP A 328 16.58 -11.55 6.55
CA ASP A 328 15.62 -10.48 6.30
C ASP A 328 14.20 -10.87 6.70
N VAL A 329 13.81 -12.16 6.56
CA VAL A 329 12.51 -12.65 7.05
C VAL A 329 12.38 -12.50 8.57
N TRP A 330 13.45 -12.77 9.32
CA TRP A 330 13.46 -12.49 10.76
C TRP A 330 13.31 -10.99 11.05
N SER A 331 14.10 -10.16 10.36
CA SER A 331 14.06 -8.69 10.50
C SER A 331 12.68 -8.13 10.15
N PHE A 332 12.00 -8.73 9.16
CA PHE A 332 10.62 -8.43 8.79
C PHE A 332 9.65 -8.78 9.93
N GLY A 333 9.78 -9.94 10.56
CA GLY A 333 8.96 -10.30 11.73
C GLY A 333 9.09 -9.29 12.88
N VAL A 334 10.33 -8.86 13.18
CA VAL A 334 10.58 -7.80 14.17
C VAL A 334 9.96 -6.46 13.73
N THR A 335 10.07 -6.11 12.45
CA THR A 335 9.47 -4.89 11.89
C THR A 335 7.94 -4.91 11.96
N CYS A 336 7.31 -6.04 11.66
CA CYS A 336 5.87 -6.20 11.84
C CYS A 336 5.47 -6.07 13.31
N TRP A 337 6.28 -6.62 14.22
CA TRP A 337 6.06 -6.42 15.66
C TRP A 337 6.13 -4.93 16.03
N GLU A 338 7.14 -4.19 15.57
CA GLU A 338 7.23 -2.73 15.75
C GLU A 338 5.97 -2.03 15.25
N ILE A 339 5.47 -2.39 14.07
CA ILE A 339 4.25 -1.81 13.49
C ILE A 339 3.04 -2.04 14.40
N LEU A 340 2.88 -3.26 14.91
CA LEU A 340 1.77 -3.62 15.79
C LEU A 340 1.84 -2.91 17.14
N VAL A 341 3.02 -2.65 17.67
CA VAL A 341 3.21 -1.87 18.91
C VAL A 341 3.40 -0.36 18.66
N TYR A 342 3.00 0.14 17.48
CA TYR A 342 3.06 1.55 17.11
C TYR A 342 4.46 2.19 17.21
N GLY A 343 5.48 1.44 16.82
CA GLY A 343 6.87 1.89 16.71
C GLY A 343 7.64 1.85 18.03
N ASP A 344 7.19 1.11 19.05
CA ASP A 344 7.98 0.91 20.26
C ASP A 344 9.21 0.01 20.00
N MET A 345 10.22 0.17 20.85
CA MET A 345 11.52 -0.48 20.66
C MET A 345 11.46 -1.99 20.96
N PRO A 346 11.99 -2.86 20.09
CA PRO A 346 12.11 -4.29 20.38
C PRO A 346 12.92 -4.55 21.67
N TYR A 347 12.47 -5.53 22.43
CA TYR A 347 13.12 -5.98 23.69
C TYR A 347 13.31 -4.88 24.74
N LYS A 348 12.47 -3.84 24.74
CA LYS A 348 12.54 -2.73 25.71
C LYS A 348 12.42 -3.18 27.17
N LEU A 349 11.67 -4.25 27.42
CA LEU A 349 11.49 -4.83 28.76
C LEU A 349 12.59 -5.84 29.13
N VAL A 350 13.54 -6.11 28.23
CA VAL A 350 14.68 -6.98 28.50
C VAL A 350 15.87 -6.10 28.85
N THR A 351 16.51 -6.38 29.98
CA THR A 351 17.73 -5.69 30.40
C THR A 351 18.88 -6.10 29.49
N LEU A 352 19.08 -5.34 28.42
CA LEU A 352 20.18 -5.55 27.47
C LEU A 352 21.26 -4.49 27.72
N PRO A 353 22.53 -4.87 27.91
CA PRO A 353 23.63 -3.92 27.99
C PRO A 353 23.75 -3.11 26.69
N LYS A 354 24.40 -1.95 26.77
CA LYS A 354 24.73 -1.14 25.59
C LYS A 354 26.07 -1.58 25.03
N GLY A 355 26.27 -1.41 23.72
CA GLY A 355 27.55 -1.67 23.06
C GLY A 355 27.76 -3.16 22.75
N ARG A 356 29.03 -3.61 22.79
CA ARG A 356 29.46 -4.92 22.27
C ARG A 356 28.80 -6.12 22.95
N ASP A 357 28.39 -5.98 24.21
CA ASP A 357 27.81 -7.07 24.99
C ASP A 357 26.31 -7.25 24.72
N GLN A 358 25.68 -6.29 24.02
CA GLN A 358 24.25 -6.34 23.70
C GLN A 358 23.87 -7.59 22.90
N ALA A 359 24.73 -7.97 21.95
CA ALA A 359 24.52 -9.15 21.11
C ALA A 359 24.57 -10.43 21.94
N GLU A 360 25.41 -10.49 22.98
CA GLU A 360 25.52 -11.66 23.88
C GLU A 360 24.26 -11.86 24.69
N SER A 361 23.81 -10.80 25.38
CA SER A 361 22.65 -10.89 26.25
C SER A 361 21.38 -11.14 25.45
N LEU A 362 21.30 -10.59 24.23
CA LEU A 362 20.18 -10.90 23.34
C LEU A 362 20.25 -12.34 22.83
N PHE A 363 21.43 -12.84 22.45
CA PHE A 363 21.61 -14.25 22.11
C PHE A 363 21.15 -15.15 23.26
N GLN A 364 21.65 -14.96 24.48
CA GLN A 364 21.26 -15.74 25.66
C GLN A 364 19.75 -15.68 25.94
N TYR A 365 19.13 -14.50 25.80
CA TYR A 365 17.69 -14.36 25.96
C TYR A 365 16.91 -15.18 24.92
N LEU A 366 17.32 -15.12 23.64
CA LEU A 366 16.68 -15.85 22.55
C LEU A 366 16.95 -17.36 22.62
N ASP A 367 18.13 -17.77 23.05
CA ASP A 367 18.56 -19.16 23.22
C ASP A 367 17.76 -19.85 24.34
N ASN A 368 17.50 -19.12 25.44
CA ASN A 368 16.59 -19.54 26.52
C ASN A 368 15.10 -19.52 26.13
N GLY A 369 14.76 -19.43 24.84
CA GLY A 369 13.39 -19.43 24.35
C GLY A 369 12.66 -18.09 24.47
N GLY A 370 13.30 -17.04 24.99
CA GLY A 370 12.71 -15.71 25.10
C GLY A 370 12.37 -15.12 23.72
N ARG A 371 11.22 -14.48 23.56
CA ARG A 371 10.79 -13.84 22.31
C ARG A 371 10.16 -12.47 22.59
N LEU A 372 9.85 -11.71 21.54
CA LEU A 372 9.05 -10.50 21.67
C LEU A 372 7.64 -10.88 22.13
N LYS A 373 7.09 -10.19 23.13
CA LYS A 373 5.75 -10.47 23.66
C LYS A 373 4.67 -10.15 22.63
N GLN A 374 3.56 -10.86 22.70
CA GLN A 374 2.38 -10.57 21.88
C GLN A 374 1.89 -9.13 22.11
N PRO A 375 1.73 -8.32 21.06
CA PRO A 375 1.09 -7.00 21.16
C PRO A 375 -0.37 -7.14 21.60
N SER A 376 -0.87 -6.20 22.42
CA SER A 376 -2.25 -6.25 22.95
C SER A 376 -3.34 -6.11 21.87
N ASN A 377 -3.00 -5.53 20.72
CA ASN A 377 -3.87 -5.36 19.56
C ASN A 377 -3.69 -6.47 18.50
N CYS A 378 -2.94 -7.54 18.80
CA CYS A 378 -2.63 -8.63 17.89
C CYS A 378 -3.39 -9.90 18.27
N SER A 379 -4.12 -10.49 17.33
CA SER A 379 -4.79 -11.78 17.56
C SER A 379 -3.76 -12.89 17.75
N GLN A 380 -4.17 -13.99 18.39
CA GLN A 380 -3.27 -15.12 18.61
C GLN A 380 -2.77 -15.70 17.29
N GLU A 381 -3.63 -15.80 16.28
CA GLU A 381 -3.28 -16.34 14.96
C GLU A 381 -2.24 -15.49 14.25
N LEU A 382 -2.40 -14.16 14.28
CA LEU A 382 -1.42 -13.23 13.71
C LEU A 382 -0.09 -13.30 14.46
N TYR A 383 -0.14 -13.41 15.80
CA TYR A 383 1.08 -13.56 16.59
C TYR A 383 1.80 -14.88 16.29
N GLN A 384 1.07 -15.99 16.16
CA GLN A 384 1.65 -17.27 15.73
C GLN A 384 2.29 -17.16 14.34
N LEU A 385 1.65 -16.47 13.39
CA LEU A 385 2.23 -16.20 12.08
C LEU A 385 3.54 -15.39 12.20
N LEU A 386 3.59 -14.35 13.03
CA LEU A 386 4.85 -13.61 13.28
C LEU A 386 5.94 -14.49 13.89
N LEU A 387 5.55 -15.44 14.74
CA LEU A 387 6.48 -16.45 15.26
C LEU A 387 6.93 -17.45 14.19
N THR A 388 6.26 -17.57 13.03
CA THR A 388 6.73 -18.40 11.90
C THR A 388 7.79 -17.73 11.04
N CYS A 389 7.98 -16.41 11.12
CA CYS A 389 9.14 -15.71 10.53
C CYS A 389 10.49 -16.15 11.13
N ARG A 390 10.46 -17.16 12.01
CA ARG A 390 11.50 -17.83 12.77
C ARG A 390 11.89 -19.19 12.16
N PHE A 391 11.86 -19.43 10.85
CA PHE A 391 12.51 -20.65 10.33
C PHE A 391 14.01 -20.54 10.68
N LEU A 392 14.57 -21.18 11.72
CA LEU A 392 14.31 -22.51 12.27
C LEU A 392 13.83 -22.55 13.76
N ILE A 393 12.91 -23.47 14.02
CA ILE A 393 12.53 -23.99 15.34
C ILE A 393 13.63 -24.96 15.78
N CYS A 394 14.13 -24.75 17.01
CA CYS A 394 14.92 -25.64 17.85
C CYS A 394 16.31 -26.05 17.35
#